data_AF-A0A379WK79-F1
#
_entry.id   AF-A0A379WK79-F1
#
_cell.length_a   1.000
_cell.length_b   1.000
_cell.length_c   1.000
_cell.angle_alpha   90.00
_cell.angle_beta   90.00
_cell.angle_gamma   90.00
#
_symmetry.space_group_name_H-M   'P 1'
#
loop_
_entity.id
_entity.type
_entity.pdbx_description
1 polymer ?
#
loop_
_entity_poly.entity_id
_entity_poly.type
_entity_poly.pdbx_seq_one_letter_code
_entity_poly.pdbx_strand_id
1 'polypeptide(L)' 'MRAGDLHARAITSGLAAAARRGALIKGGAALEQLGRITQVAFDKTGTLTIGKPRVTAIHPASGISGS' A
#
# COMPACT_ATOMS: atom_id res chain seq x y z
N MET A 1 20.22 28.60 13.06
CA MET A 1 19.63 27.36 12.51
C MET A 1 20.73 26.61 11.77
N ARG A 2 21.07 25.39 12.18
CA ARG A 2 22.12 24.57 11.54
C ARG A 2 21.48 23.60 10.54
N ALA A 3 22.23 23.18 9.52
CA ALA A 3 21.73 22.27 8.48
C ALA A 3 21.08 20.98 9.04
N GLY A 4 21.58 20.47 10.18
CA GLY A 4 21.00 19.32 10.87
C GLY A 4 19.58 19.56 11.42
N ASP A 5 19.23 20.79 11.80
CA ASP A 5 17.92 21.12 12.36
C ASP A 5 16.82 21.08 11.28
N LEU A 6 17.17 21.42 10.04
CA LEU A 6 16.22 21.41 8.92
C LEU A 6 15.89 19.98 8.48
N HIS A 7 16.88 19.09 8.52
CA HIS A 7 16.71 17.68 8.18
C HIS A 7 15.74 16.97 9.12
N ALA A 8 15.94 17.10 10.44
CA ALA A 8 15.02 16.52 11.42
C ALA A 8 13.59 17.05 11.27
N ARG A 9 13.43 18.35 10.99
CA ARG A 9 12.11 18.96 10.73
C ARG A 9 11.44 18.43 9.46
N ALA A 10 12.21 18.20 8.39
CA ALA A 10 11.71 17.58 7.17
C ALA A 10 11.20 16.15 7.43
N ILE A 11 11.95 15.37 8.22
CA ILE A 11 11.53 14.02 8.62
C ILE A 11 10.23 14.06 9.44
N THR A 12 10.18 14.85 10.51
CA THR A 12 8.98 14.91 11.38
C THR A 12 7.76 15.43 10.63
N SER A 13 7.93 16.45 9.78
CA SER A 13 6.82 16.98 8.96
C SER A 13 6.34 15.99 7.91
N GLY A 14 7.26 15.25 7.27
CA GLY A 14 6.93 14.18 6.33
C GLY A 14 6.17 13.03 6.98
N LEU A 15 6.63 12.55 8.14
CA LEU A 15 5.92 11.53 8.92
C LEU A 15 4.51 12.00 9.32
N ALA A 16 4.37 13.23 9.82
CA ALA A 16 3.08 13.80 10.17
C ALA A 16 2.15 13.94 8.95
N ALA A 17 2.69 14.29 7.78
CA ALA A 17 1.93 14.41 6.54
C ALA A 17 1.45 13.06 5.99
N ALA A 18 2.25 11.99 6.15
CA ALA A 18 1.88 10.62 5.79
C ALA A 18 0.80 10.08 6.73
N ALA A 19 0.96 10.27 8.04
CA ALA A 19 -0.02 9.84 9.04
C ALA A 19 -1.40 10.49 8.83
N ARG A 20 -1.45 11.79 8.50
CA ARG A 20 -2.71 12.48 8.14
C ARG A 20 -3.42 11.88 6.91
N ARG A 21 -2.72 11.10 6.09
CA ARG A 21 -3.26 10.40 4.92
C ARG A 21 -3.45 8.89 5.16
N GLY A 22 -3.36 8.43 6.41
CA GLY A 22 -3.55 7.03 6.78
C GLY A 22 -2.32 6.13 6.54
N ALA A 23 -1.16 6.69 6.20
CA ALA A 23 0.07 5.93 6.04
C ALA A 23 0.91 5.94 7.33
N LEU A 24 1.11 4.76 7.93
CA LEU A 24 1.99 4.58 9.09
C LEU A 24 3.42 4.24 8.62
N ILE A 25 4.33 5.18 8.80
CA ILE A 25 5.76 5.01 8.49
C ILE A 25 6.54 4.89 9.81
N LYS A 26 7.29 3.78 9.98
CA LYS A 26 7.96 3.41 11.22
C LYS A 26 9.29 4.17 11.42
N GLY A 27 9.21 5.49 11.55
CA GLY A 27 10.33 6.38 11.87
C GLY A 27 11.05 6.98 10.66
N GLY A 28 12.04 7.84 10.94
CA GLY A 28 12.73 8.65 9.94
C GLY A 28 13.53 7.85 8.92
N ALA A 29 14.31 6.86 9.38
CA ALA A 29 15.09 6.00 8.50
C ALA A 29 14.20 5.28 7.47
N ALA A 30 13.03 4.81 7.88
CA ALA A 30 12.06 4.20 6.95
C ALA A 30 11.55 5.21 5.90
N LEU A 31 11.24 6.45 6.32
CA LEU A 31 10.84 7.52 5.40
C LEU A 31 11.92 7.85 4.37
N GLU A 32 13.19 7.90 4.80
CA GLU A 32 14.31 8.17 3.91
C GLU A 32 14.56 7.04 2.90
N GLN A 33 14.46 5.78 3.34
CA GLN A 33 14.56 4.64 2.43
C GLN A 33 13.42 4.65 1.41
N LEU A 34 12.18 4.89 1.87
CA LEU A 34 11.01 4.99 1.00
C LEU A 34 11.20 6.03 -0.11
N GLY A 35 11.85 7.16 0.17
CA GLY A 35 12.13 8.22 -0.81
C GLY A 35 13.07 7.83 -1.95
N ARG A 36 13.74 6.67 -1.87
CA ARG A 36 14.66 6.16 -2.91
C ARG A 36 14.14 4.92 -3.65
N ILE A 37 13.01 4.36 -3.23
CA ILE A 37 12.46 3.16 -3.86
C ILE A 37 11.95 3.50 -5.27
N THR A 38 12.32 2.68 -6.25
CA THR A 38 11.88 2.81 -7.66
C THR A 38 11.07 1.61 -8.15
N GLN A 39 10.96 0.56 -7.33
CA GLN A 39 10.29 -0.69 -7.66
C GLN A 39 9.47 -1.18 -6.47
N VAL A 40 8.29 -1.75 -6.75
CA VAL A 40 7.42 -2.33 -5.72
C VAL A 40 7.02 -3.73 -6.17
N ALA A 41 7.30 -4.72 -5.31
CA ALA A 41 6.77 -6.06 -5.46
C ALA A 41 5.50 -6.17 -4.63
N PHE A 42 4.35 -6.37 -5.28
CA PHE A 42 3.08 -6.55 -4.60
C PHE A 42 2.80 -8.03 -4.37
N ASP A 43 2.33 -8.36 -3.17
CA ASP A 43 1.63 -9.62 -2.96
C ASP A 43 0.21 -9.52 -3.55
N LYS A 44 -0.33 -10.65 -4.04
CA LYS A 44 -1.65 -10.64 -4.67
C LYS A 44 -2.76 -10.86 -3.64
N THR A 45 -2.63 -11.87 -2.77
CA THR A 45 -3.73 -12.36 -1.94
C THR A 45 -3.81 -11.59 -0.64
N GLY A 46 -4.90 -10.85 -0.40
CA GLY A 46 -5.04 -10.00 0.78
C GLY A 46 -4.40 -8.62 0.66
N THR A 47 -3.64 -8.36 -0.42
CA THR A 47 -3.09 -7.04 -0.76
C THR A 47 -3.76 -6.46 -2.00
N LEU A 48 -3.48 -6.99 -3.20
CA LEU A 48 -4.16 -6.53 -4.44
C LEU A 48 -5.59 -7.09 -4.57
N THR A 49 -5.85 -8.24 -3.96
CA THR A 49 -7.15 -8.90 -3.95
C THR A 49 -7.62 -9.08 -2.52
N ILE A 50 -8.93 -9.23 -2.32
CA ILE A 50 -9.53 -9.41 -0.98
C ILE A 50 -9.17 -10.78 -0.36
N GLY A 51 -8.57 -11.69 -1.13
CA GLY A 51 -8.21 -13.04 -0.68
C GLY A 51 -9.42 -13.95 -0.42
N LYS A 52 -10.61 -13.55 -0.90
CA LYS A 52 -11.85 -14.33 -0.80
C LYS A 52 -12.32 -14.74 -2.20
N PRO A 53 -12.42 -16.03 -2.51
CA PRO A 53 -12.95 -16.49 -3.79
C PRO A 53 -14.39 -16.02 -4.00
N ARG A 54 -14.74 -15.69 -5.24
CA ARG A 54 -16.10 -15.36 -5.67
C ARG A 54 -16.39 -16.04 -7.00
N VAL A 55 -17.56 -16.65 -7.14
CA VAL A 55 -18.01 -17.20 -8.43
C VAL A 55 -18.14 -16.04 -9.42
N THR A 56 -17.43 -16.13 -10.55
CA THR A 56 -17.45 -15.12 -11.61
C THR A 56 -18.33 -15.53 -12.78
N ALA A 57 -18.40 -16.83 -13.06
CA ALA A 57 -19.22 -17.38 -14.12
C ALA A 57 -19.61 -18.82 -13.78
N ILE A 58 -20.76 -19.24 -14.31
CA ILE A 58 -21.21 -20.63 -14.34
C ILE A 58 -21.46 -20.95 -15.80
N HIS A 59 -20.81 -21.98 -16.32
CA HIS A 59 -20.96 -22.43 -17.71
C HIS A 59 -21.69 -23.77 -17.72
N PRO A 60 -23.03 -23.78 -17.87
CA PRO A 60 -23.79 -25.03 -17.90
C PRO A 60 -23.55 -25.79 -19.22
N ALA A 61 -23.71 -27.10 -19.17
CA ALA A 61 -23.74 -27.92 -20.38
C ALA A 61 -25.01 -27.62 -21.21
N SER A 62 -24.95 -27.89 -22.51
CA SER A 62 -26.10 -27.72 -23.42
C SER A 62 -27.32 -28.47 -22.91
N GLY A 63 -28.47 -27.77 -22.82
CA GLY A 63 -29.72 -28.33 -22.33
C GLY A 63 -29.96 -28.18 -20.83
N ILE A 64 -29.00 -27.63 -20.06
CA ILE A 64 -29.18 -27.29 -18.64
C ILE A 64 -29.47 -25.78 -18.53
N SER A 65 -30.73 -25.44 -18.28
CA SER A 65 -31.14 -24.08 -17.92
C SER A 65 -31.12 -23.93 -16.41
N GLY A 66 -30.46 -22.90 -15.88
CA GLY A 66 -30.66 -22.47 -14.49
C GLY A 66 -32.11 -22.00 -14.31
N SER A 67 -32.72 -22.33 -13.17
CA SER A 67 -34.09 -21.92 -12.81
C SER A 67 -34.28 -20.41 -12.80
#